data_AF-A0A164I721-F1
#
_entry.id   AF-A0A164I721-F1
#
_cell.length_a   1.000
_cell.length_b   1.000
_cell.length_c   1.000
_cell.angle_alpha   90.00
_cell.angle_beta   90.00
_cell.angle_gamma   90.00
#
_symmetry.space_group_name_H-M   'P 1'
#
loop_
_entity.id
_entity.type
_entity.pdbx_description
1 polymer ?
#
loop_
_entity_poly.entity_id
_entity_poly.type
_entity_poly.pdbx_seq_one_letter_code
_entity_poly.pdbx_strand_id
1 'polypeptide(L)'
;MANASGFFELEVVALENPQGRLANGQCCGADETSSSNSGTCHRQCATHFRLCLKEYQSNVTVSSPCTYGNASSPVLAGNSFTFVEPGKSNARLVIPFSFRWP
;
A
#
# COMPACT_ATOMS: atom_id res chain seq x y z
N MET A 1 -29.40 11.57 18.58
CA MET A 1 -28.21 11.94 17.78
C MET A 1 -28.09 10.91 16.67
N ALA A 2 -28.08 11.32 15.40
CA ALA A 2 -27.93 10.36 14.30
C ALA A 2 -26.47 9.88 14.25
N ASN A 3 -26.24 8.64 14.64
CA ASN A 3 -24.93 8.00 14.55
C ASN A 3 -24.77 7.51 13.11
N ALA A 4 -23.84 8.10 12.35
CA ALA A 4 -23.50 7.62 11.02
C ALA A 4 -22.28 6.73 11.14
N SER A 5 -22.33 5.54 10.56
CA SER A 5 -21.23 4.58 10.60
C SER A 5 -21.12 3.86 9.26
N GLY A 6 -19.92 3.46 8.91
CA GLY A 6 -19.65 2.77 7.66
C GLY A 6 -18.22 2.27 7.58
N PHE A 7 -17.85 1.81 6.38
CA PHE A 7 -16.53 1.30 6.07
C PHE A 7 -15.99 2.00 4.84
N PHE A 8 -14.74 2.43 4.90
CA PHE A 8 -13.96 2.78 3.72
C PHE A 8 -13.08 1.59 3.37
N GLU A 9 -13.12 1.18 2.10
CA GLU A 9 -12.47 -0.05 1.64
C GLU A 9 -11.62 0.24 0.42
N LEU A 10 -10.35 -0.18 0.49
CA LEU A 10 -9.41 -0.10 -0.62
C LEU A 10 -8.97 -1.51 -0.97
N GLU A 11 -9.06 -1.85 -2.25
CA GLU A 11 -8.56 -3.11 -2.77
C GLU A 11 -7.40 -2.86 -3.73
N VAL A 12 -6.28 -3.52 -3.47
CA VAL A 12 -5.14 -3.52 -4.40
C VAL A 12 -5.44 -4.49 -5.53
N VAL A 13 -5.43 -4.02 -6.77
CA VAL A 13 -5.72 -4.85 -7.96
C VAL A 13 -4.42 -5.41 -8.56
N ALA A 14 -3.40 -4.58 -8.70
CA ALA A 14 -2.13 -4.98 -9.28
C ALA A 14 -0.97 -4.10 -8.79
N LEU A 15 0.23 -4.64 -8.91
CA LEU A 15 1.48 -3.91 -8.78
C LEU A 15 2.46 -4.38 -9.86
N GLU A 16 3.22 -3.44 -10.42
CA GLU A 16 4.31 -3.75 -11.33
C GLU A 16 5.61 -3.10 -10.83
N ASN A 17 6.54 -3.93 -10.36
CA ASN A 17 7.91 -3.52 -10.05
C ASN A 17 8.90 -4.49 -10.69
N PRO A 18 8.97 -4.55 -12.03
CA PRO A 18 9.78 -5.56 -12.74
C PRO A 18 11.26 -5.51 -12.37
N GLN A 19 11.75 -4.35 -11.92
CA GLN A 19 13.14 -4.16 -11.51
C GLN A 19 13.42 -4.60 -10.07
N GLY A 20 12.41 -4.77 -9.23
CA GLY A 20 12.56 -5.16 -7.82
C GLY A 20 13.28 -4.11 -6.97
N ARG A 21 13.03 -2.82 -7.26
CA ARG A 21 13.72 -1.69 -6.62
C ARG A 21 12.84 -0.97 -5.61
N LEU A 22 13.50 -0.38 -4.63
CA LEU A 22 12.94 0.57 -3.67
C LEU A 22 12.91 1.98 -4.28
N ALA A 23 12.14 2.88 -3.66
CA ALA A 23 12.02 4.28 -4.11
C ALA A 23 13.36 5.04 -4.12
N ASN A 24 14.34 4.60 -3.32
CA ASN A 24 15.69 5.16 -3.29
C ASN A 24 16.64 4.56 -4.35
N GLY A 25 16.14 3.69 -5.23
CA GLY A 25 16.90 3.06 -6.31
C GLY A 25 17.64 1.77 -5.92
N GLN A 26 17.68 1.42 -4.63
CA GLN A 26 18.31 0.19 -4.15
C GLN A 26 17.46 -1.05 -4.46
N CYS A 27 18.09 -2.22 -4.47
CA CYS A 27 17.39 -3.50 -4.64
C CYS A 27 16.69 -3.93 -3.34
N CYS A 28 15.52 -4.56 -3.48
CA CYS A 28 14.86 -5.21 -2.35
C CYS A 28 15.75 -6.30 -1.73
N GLY A 29 15.91 -6.27 -0.41
CA GLY A 29 16.74 -7.23 0.32
C GLY A 29 18.24 -7.11 0.03
N ALA A 30 18.71 -5.94 -0.41
CA ALA A 30 20.13 -5.70 -0.61
C ALA A 30 20.85 -5.46 0.73
N ASP A 31 21.86 -6.27 1.00
CA ASP A 31 23.05 -5.82 1.73
C ASP A 31 23.90 -5.00 0.73
N GLU A 32 24.61 -3.97 1.19
CA GLU A 32 25.34 -2.94 0.40
C GLU A 32 26.12 -3.45 -0.84
N THR A 33 26.50 -4.73 -0.86
CA THR A 33 27.24 -5.43 -1.93
C THR A 33 26.42 -5.98 -3.09
N SER A 34 25.09 -5.90 -3.06
CA SER A 34 24.21 -6.51 -4.08
C SER A 34 23.59 -5.49 -5.03
N SER A 35 24.44 -4.60 -5.57
CA SER A 35 24.14 -3.79 -6.75
C SER A 35 24.14 -4.70 -7.99
N SER A 36 22.96 -4.92 -8.58
CA SER A 36 22.89 -5.72 -9.80
C SER A 36 23.47 -4.94 -10.99
N ASN A 37 24.55 -5.48 -11.56
CA ASN A 37 25.16 -4.96 -12.79
C ASN A 37 24.22 -5.07 -14.02
N SER A 38 23.17 -5.88 -13.95
CA SER A 38 22.24 -6.17 -15.06
C SER A 38 20.96 -5.33 -15.07
N GLY A 39 20.82 -4.33 -14.20
CA GLY A 39 19.65 -3.45 -14.15
C GLY A 39 18.42 -4.02 -13.42
N THR A 40 18.34 -5.35 -13.23
CA THR A 40 17.25 -6.04 -12.49
C THR A 40 17.77 -6.61 -11.17
N CYS A 41 17.00 -6.49 -10.08
CA CYS A 41 17.40 -7.02 -8.78
C CYS A 41 17.22 -8.54 -8.69
N HIS A 42 18.15 -9.22 -8.00
CA HIS A 42 18.17 -10.68 -7.93
C HIS A 42 17.14 -11.26 -6.94
N ARG A 43 16.83 -10.51 -5.87
CA ARG A 43 15.81 -10.89 -4.88
C ARG A 43 14.48 -10.20 -5.17
N GLN A 44 13.40 -10.92 -4.90
CA GLN A 44 12.04 -10.37 -4.95
C GLN A 44 11.75 -9.56 -3.69
N CYS A 45 10.98 -8.48 -3.83
CA CYS A 45 10.46 -7.68 -2.74
C CYS A 45 9.39 -8.47 -1.98
N ALA A 46 9.33 -8.29 -0.66
CA ALA A 46 8.17 -8.69 0.14
C ALA A 46 7.23 -7.49 0.22
N THR A 47 6.29 -7.39 -0.72
CA THR A 47 5.47 -6.18 -0.89
C THR A 47 4.23 -6.21 0.01
N HIS A 48 4.05 -5.16 0.82
CA HIS A 48 2.82 -4.86 1.58
C HIS A 48 2.37 -3.42 1.30
N PHE A 49 1.12 -3.10 1.63
CA PHE A 49 0.53 -1.78 1.44
C PHE A 49 0.14 -1.16 2.78
N ARG A 50 0.29 0.15 2.86
CA ARG A 50 -0.17 0.97 3.98
C ARG A 50 -1.14 2.02 3.47
N LEU A 51 -2.29 2.11 4.11
CA LEU A 51 -3.32 3.10 3.82
C LEU A 51 -3.40 4.10 4.95
N CYS A 52 -3.36 5.38 4.59
CA CYS A 52 -3.61 6.51 5.48
C CYS A 52 -4.75 7.32 4.89
N LEU A 53 -5.85 7.46 5.64
CA LEU A 53 -7.02 8.21 5.22
C LEU A 53 -7.17 9.45 6.10
N LYS A 54 -7.41 10.59 5.47
CA LYS A 54 -7.56 11.88 6.13
C LYS A 54 -8.52 12.80 5.38
N GLU A 55 -8.79 13.96 5.96
CA GLU A 55 -9.61 14.99 5.35
C GLU A 55 -9.02 15.53 4.04
N TYR A 56 -9.91 16.06 3.21
CA TYR A 56 -9.49 16.80 2.03
C TYR A 56 -8.67 18.04 2.43
N GLN A 57 -7.53 18.21 1.76
CA GLN A 57 -6.67 19.38 1.93
C GLN A 57 -6.38 19.95 0.54
N SER A 58 -6.46 21.28 0.40
CA SER A 58 -6.12 21.95 -0.86
C SER A 58 -4.65 21.76 -1.25
N ASN A 59 -3.76 21.59 -0.27
CA ASN A 59 -2.37 21.23 -0.48
C ASN A 59 -2.04 19.97 0.35
N VAL A 60 -1.66 18.88 -0.33
CA VAL A 60 -1.55 17.56 0.29
C VAL A 60 -0.20 17.43 1.01
N THR A 61 -0.26 17.28 2.33
CA THR A 61 0.93 16.99 3.15
C THR A 61 1.04 15.50 3.45
N VAL A 62 2.18 14.88 3.16
CA VAL A 62 2.37 13.42 3.40
C VAL A 62 2.65 13.10 4.88
N SER A 63 3.17 14.08 5.63
CA SER A 63 3.59 13.92 7.04
C SER A 63 2.47 14.15 8.06
N SER A 64 1.26 14.54 7.63
CA SER A 64 0.13 14.78 8.53
C SER A 64 -0.46 13.46 9.08
N PRO A 65 -1.09 13.46 10.25
CA PRO A 65 -1.77 12.29 10.80
C PRO A 65 -2.95 11.81 9.93
N CYS A 66 -3.26 10.51 10.01
CA CYS A 66 -4.40 9.89 9.33
C CYS A 66 -5.69 10.08 10.15
N THR A 67 -6.37 11.23 9.96
CA THR A 67 -7.50 11.66 10.80
C THR A 67 -8.74 10.78 10.67
N TYR A 68 -8.95 10.12 9.54
CA TYR A 68 -10.05 9.16 9.34
C TYR A 68 -9.65 7.72 9.68
N GLY A 69 -8.35 7.45 9.81
CA GLY A 69 -7.80 6.16 10.19
C GLY A 69 -6.70 5.67 9.27
N ASN A 70 -6.09 4.55 9.64
CA ASN A 70 -5.07 3.88 8.84
C ASN A 70 -5.31 2.37 8.85
N ALA A 71 -4.78 1.69 7.84
CA ALA A 71 -4.81 0.24 7.72
C ALA A 71 -3.52 -0.24 7.04
N SER A 72 -3.16 -1.50 7.25
CA SER A 72 -2.01 -2.13 6.59
C SER A 72 -2.37 -3.54 6.15
N SER A 73 -1.85 -3.95 4.99
CA SER A 73 -1.98 -5.33 4.53
C SER A 73 -0.85 -6.19 5.10
N PRO A 74 -1.00 -7.51 5.19
CA PRO A 74 0.14 -8.41 5.25
C PRO A 74 0.99 -8.30 3.97
N VAL A 75 2.12 -9.00 3.94
CA VAL A 75 2.87 -9.19 2.69
C VAL A 75 1.97 -9.92 1.70
N LEU A 76 1.69 -9.29 0.57
CA LEU A 76 0.76 -9.78 -0.43
C LEU A 76 1.45 -10.65 -1.47
N ALA A 77 2.60 -10.18 -1.97
CA ALA A 77 3.28 -10.79 -3.11
C ALA A 77 4.69 -10.22 -3.31
N GLY A 78 5.34 -10.70 -4.36
CA GLY A 78 6.66 -10.32 -4.84
C GLY A 78 6.75 -8.92 -5.48
N ASN A 79 7.55 -8.85 -6.54
CA ASN A 79 7.79 -7.65 -7.34
C ASN A 79 6.56 -7.18 -8.14
N SER A 80 5.92 -8.10 -8.87
CA SER A 80 4.77 -7.78 -9.71
C SER A 80 3.70 -8.84 -9.54
N PHE A 81 2.45 -8.43 -9.48
CA PHE A 81 1.30 -9.32 -9.35
C PHE A 81 0.03 -8.62 -9.82
N THR A 82 -0.96 -9.42 -10.20
CA THR A 82 -2.32 -8.97 -10.51
C THR A 82 -3.29 -9.92 -9.83
N PHE A 83 -4.22 -9.38 -9.04
CA PHE A 83 -5.31 -10.15 -8.47
C PHE A 83 -6.44 -10.26 -9.49
N VAL A 84 -6.76 -11.49 -9.89
CA VAL A 84 -7.77 -11.79 -10.92
C VAL A 84 -9.20 -11.67 -10.39
N GLU A 85 -9.39 -11.80 -9.08
CA GLU A 85 -10.71 -11.73 -8.43
C GLU A 85 -10.72 -10.68 -7.29
N PRO A 86 -11.41 -9.54 -7.48
CA PRO A 86 -11.65 -8.60 -6.38
C PRO A 86 -12.54 -9.25 -5.32
N GLY A 87 -12.13 -9.20 -4.05
CA GLY A 87 -12.88 -9.69 -2.88
C GLY A 87 -12.42 -11.01 -2.26
N LYS A 88 -11.54 -11.79 -2.91
CA LYS A 88 -10.89 -13.00 -2.31
C LYS A 88 -9.42 -12.80 -1.98
N SER A 89 -8.88 -11.62 -2.25
CA SER A 89 -7.49 -11.30 -2.01
C SER A 89 -7.29 -10.85 -0.55
N ASN A 90 -6.14 -11.20 0.05
CA ASN A 90 -5.70 -10.61 1.33
C ASN A 90 -5.31 -9.12 1.18
N ALA A 91 -5.66 -8.50 0.04
CA ALA A 91 -5.23 -7.19 -0.43
C ALA A 91 -6.28 -6.10 -0.21
N ARG A 92 -7.34 -6.39 0.55
CA ARG A 92 -8.34 -5.43 0.99
C ARG A 92 -7.94 -4.78 2.30
N LEU A 93 -7.87 -3.46 2.32
CA LEU A 93 -7.65 -2.65 3.50
C LEU A 93 -8.96 -1.96 3.89
N VAL A 94 -9.39 -2.13 5.14
CA VAL A 94 -10.68 -1.64 5.64
C VAL A 94 -10.45 -0.68 6.79
N ILE A 95 -11.06 0.50 6.72
CA ILE A 95 -11.09 1.51 7.78
C ILE A 95 -12.55 1.72 8.22
N PRO A 96 -12.95 1.25 9.41
CA PRO A 96 -14.26 1.54 9.97
C PRO A 96 -14.33 2.99 10.43
N PHE A 97 -15.48 3.64 10.23
CA PHE A 97 -15.73 5.00 10.73
C PHE A 97 -17.10 5.11 11.40
N SER A 98 -17.21 6.06 12.35
CA SER A 98 -18.43 6.38 13.09
C SER A 98 -18.81 7.86 13.01
N PHE A 99 -18.30 8.57 11.99
CA PHE A 99 -18.65 9.95 11.67
C PHE A 99 -19.49 10.02 10.39
N ARG A 100 -20.08 11.18 10.12
CA ARG A 100 -20.75 11.43 8.82
C ARG A 100 -19.70 11.56 7.73
N TRP A 101 -19.77 10.71 6.72
CA TRP A 101 -18.85 10.77 5.59
C TRP A 101 -18.98 12.13 4.88
N PRO A 102 -17.88 12.91 4.78
CA PRO A 102 -17.88 14.26 4.23
C PRO A 102 -17.87 14.30 2.70
#